data_AF-A0AAJ2WDQ0-F1
#
_entry.id   AF-A0AAJ2WDQ0-F1
#
_cell.length_a   1.000
_cell.length_b   1.000
_cell.length_c   1.000
_cell.angle_alpha   90.00
_cell.angle_beta   90.00
_cell.angle_gamma   90.00
#
_symmetry.space_group_name_H-M   'P 1'
#
loop_
_entity.id
_entity.type
_entity.pdbx_description
1 polymer ?
#
loop_
_entity_poly.entity_id
_entity_poly.type
_entity_poly.pdbx_seq_one_letter_code
_entity_poly.pdbx_strand_id
1 'polypeptide(L)' 'FPDKFLVTGHTPTVGVSRAHEGKIYINEGNIALDCGACFGLSLGCLRFDDMAEFYVRGK' A
#
# COMPACT_ATOMS: atom_id res chain seq x y z
N PHE A 1 1.90 -16.94 9.30
CA PHE A 1 1.28 -16.64 10.60
C PHE A 1 -0.14 -16.17 10.32
N PRO A 2 -1.17 -17.00 10.55
CA PRO A 2 -2.54 -16.67 10.16
C PRO A 2 -3.16 -15.51 10.96
N ASP A 3 -2.56 -15.18 12.10
CA ASP A 3 -2.97 -14.15 13.06
C ASP A 3 -2.15 -12.85 12.96
N LYS A 4 -1.28 -12.73 11.95
CA LYS A 4 -0.38 -11.58 11.80
C LYS A 4 -0.49 -10.97 10.41
N PHE A 5 -0.35 -9.66 10.38
CA PHE A 5 -0.12 -8.93 9.14
C PHE A 5 1.37 -8.65 8.96
N LEU A 6 1.88 -8.89 7.76
CA LEU A 6 3.19 -8.44 7.33
C LEU A 6 3.01 -7.13 6.56
N VAL A 7 3.53 -6.03 7.11
CA VAL A 7 3.48 -4.70 6.49
C VAL A 7 4.86 -4.39 5.89
N THR A 8 4.90 -4.07 4.60
CA THR A 8 6.14 -3.81 3.86
C THR A 8 6.08 -2.53 3.03
N GLY A 9 7.26 -2.01 2.71
CA GLY A 9 7.48 -0.98 1.69
C GLY A 9 8.75 -1.30 0.90
N HIS A 10 9.34 -0.32 0.21
CA HIS A 10 10.54 -0.39 -0.64
C HIS A 10 10.27 -0.56 -2.14
N THR A 11 9.53 -1.61 -2.54
CA THR A 11 9.12 -1.79 -3.93
C THR A 11 7.75 -1.17 -4.13
N PRO A 12 7.60 -0.15 -5.00
CA PRO A 12 6.31 0.47 -5.26
C PRO A 12 5.27 -0.57 -5.73
N THR A 13 4.03 -0.44 -5.23
CA THR A 13 2.94 -1.39 -5.50
C THR A 13 2.59 -1.53 -6.98
N VAL A 14 2.82 -0.49 -7.78
CA VAL A 14 2.71 -0.54 -9.25
C VAL A 14 3.62 -1.60 -9.89
N GLY A 15 4.79 -1.88 -9.29
CA GLY A 15 5.73 -2.91 -9.73
C GLY A 15 5.32 -4.32 -9.33
N VAL A 16 4.43 -4.46 -8.34
CA VAL A 16 3.85 -5.74 -7.90
C VAL A 16 2.59 -6.05 -8.71
N SER A 17 1.72 -5.06 -8.89
CA SER A 17 0.47 -5.16 -9.65
C SER A 17 0.11 -3.82 -10.24
N ARG A 18 -0.02 -3.76 -11.58
CA ARG A 18 -0.41 -2.54 -12.28
C ARG A 18 -1.79 -2.01 -11.86
N ALA A 19 -2.68 -2.88 -11.37
CA ALA A 19 -3.98 -2.49 -10.85
C ALA A 19 -3.91 -1.67 -9.54
N HIS A 20 -2.75 -1.72 -8.86
CA HIS A 20 -2.50 -1.05 -7.58
C HIS A 20 -1.54 0.14 -7.74
N GLU A 21 -1.50 0.73 -8.93
CA GLU A 21 -0.77 1.97 -9.15
C GLU A 21 -1.25 3.08 -8.20
N GLY A 22 -0.35 3.54 -7.32
CA GLY A 22 -0.67 4.57 -6.33
C GLY A 22 -1.64 4.10 -5.23
N LYS A 23 -1.78 2.78 -5.04
CA LYS A 23 -2.69 2.18 -4.06
C LYS A 23 -1.98 1.16 -3.19
N ILE A 24 -2.50 0.96 -1.99
CA ILE A 24 -2.06 -0.08 -1.07
C ILE A 24 -2.42 -1.44 -1.68
N TYR A 25 -1.54 -2.43 -1.55
CA TYR A 25 -1.81 -3.80 -2.00
C TYR A 25 -1.95 -4.72 -0.79
N ILE A 26 -3.09 -5.41 -0.68
CA ILE A 26 -3.41 -6.33 0.41
C ILE A 26 -3.68 -7.72 -0.16
N ASN A 27 -2.93 -8.72 0.28
CA ASN A 27 -3.13 -10.11 -0.11
C ASN A 27 -2.75 -11.09 1.01
N GLU A 28 -3.71 -11.89 1.48
CA GLU A 28 -3.49 -12.99 2.45
C GLU A 28 -2.57 -12.62 3.63
N GLY A 29 -2.86 -11.50 4.30
CA GLY A 29 -2.08 -11.02 5.45
C GLY A 29 -0.82 -10.23 5.09
N ASN A 30 -0.48 -10.07 3.81
CA ASN A 30 0.58 -9.18 3.34
C ASN A 30 0.00 -7.83 2.93
N ILE A 31 0.58 -6.74 3.42
CA ILE A 31 0.16 -5.37 3.14
C ILE A 31 1.40 -4.61 2.63
N ALA A 32 1.44 -4.31 1.34
CA ALA A 32 2.45 -3.44 0.75
C ALA A 32 1.95 -2.00 0.72
N LEU A 33 2.62 -1.10 1.45
CA LEU A 33 2.22 0.31 1.65
C LEU A 33 3.00 1.31 0.78
N ASP A 34 4.05 0.88 0.09
CA ASP A 34 4.80 1.77 -0.80
C ASP A 34 3.98 2.07 -2.07
N CYS A 35 3.17 3.11 -1.99
CA CYS A 35 2.31 3.55 -3.09
C CYS A 35 3.08 4.41 -4.13
N GLY A 36 4.40 4.52 -4.02
CA GLY A 36 5.24 5.25 -4.99
C GLY A 36 5.15 6.77 -4.90
N ALA A 37 4.94 7.33 -3.70
CA ALA A 37 4.80 8.79 -3.49
C ALA A 37 5.95 9.61 -4.11
N CYS A 38 7.20 9.14 -3.98
CA CYS A 38 8.38 9.79 -4.58
C CYS A 38 8.40 9.77 -6.12
N PHE A 39 7.57 8.93 -6.75
CA PHE A 39 7.44 8.81 -8.20
C PHE A 39 6.22 9.57 -8.76
N GLY A 40 5.61 10.47 -7.96
CA GLY A 40 4.44 11.25 -8.37
C GLY A 40 3.10 10.50 -8.26
N LEU A 41 3.10 9.31 -7.64
CA LEU A 41 1.89 8.58 -7.30
C LEU A 41 1.36 9.05 -5.92
N SER A 42 0.69 8.18 -5.17
CA SER A 42 0.07 8.56 -3.90
C SER A 42 0.97 8.24 -2.70
N LEU A 43 0.83 9.00 -1.62
CA LEU A 43 1.14 8.55 -0.26
C LEU A 43 -0.11 7.88 0.31
N GLY A 44 0.00 6.58 0.62
CA GLY A 44 -1.08 5.79 1.22
C GLY A 44 -0.96 5.69 2.74
N CYS A 45 -2.10 5.58 3.41
CA CYS A 45 -2.21 5.29 4.84
C CYS A 45 -3.32 4.27 5.06
N LEU A 46 -3.06 3.25 5.88
CA LEU A 46 -4.02 2.22 6.27
C LEU A 46 -4.31 2.32 7.76
N ARG A 47 -5.58 2.48 8.14
CA ARG A 47 -6.00 2.34 9.52
C ARG A 47 -6.40 0.89 9.79
N PHE A 48 -5.80 0.28 10.80
CA PHE A 48 -5.99 -1.15 11.09
C PHE A 48 -7.34 -1.47 11.75
N ASP A 49 -7.98 -0.52 12.43
CA ASP A 49 -9.26 -0.75 13.14
C ASP A 49 -10.39 -1.18 12.20
N ASP A 50 -10.42 -0.61 11.00
CA ASP A 50 -11.48 -0.81 9.99
C ASP A 50 -10.94 -1.08 8.57
N MET A 51 -9.62 -1.22 8.44
CA MET A 51 -8.92 -1.37 7.17
C MET A 51 -9.20 -0.22 6.18
N ALA A 52 -9.52 0.97 6.69
CA ALA A 52 -9.77 2.14 5.86
C ALA A 52 -8.48 2.68 5.24
N GLU A 53 -8.55 2.96 3.94
CA GLU A 53 -7.44 3.49 3.15
C GLU A 53 -7.60 5.00 2.93
N PHE A 54 -6.50 5.73 3.10
CA PHE A 54 -6.43 7.17 2.88
C PHE A 54 -5.29 7.48 1.93
N TYR A 55 -5.51 8.42 1.01
CA TYR A 55 -4.55 8.74 -0.04
C TYR A 55 -4.38 10.25 -0.19
N VAL A 56 -3.13 10.68 -0.32
CA VAL A 56 -2.77 12.04 -0.75
C VAL A 56 -1.91 11.92 -1.99
N ARG A 57 -2.27 12.64 -3.05
CA ARG A 57 -1.51 12.60 -4.30
C ARG A 57 -0.18 13.33 -4.14
N GLY A 58 0.89 12.72 -4.62
CA GLY A 58 2.20 13.36 -4.78
C GLY A 58 2.11 14.57 -5.71
N LYS A 59 3.00 15.54 -5.49
CA LYS A 59 3.09 16.75 -6.31
C LYS A 59 3.73 16.46 -7.66
#